data_AF-A0A661RY46-F1
#
_entry.id   AF-A0A661RY46-F1
#
_cell.length_a   1.000
_cell.length_b   1.000
_cell.length_c   1.000
_cell.angle_alpha   90.00
_cell.angle_beta   90.00
_cell.angle_gamma   90.00
#
_symmetry.space_group_name_H-M   'P 1'
#
loop_
_entity.id
_entity.type
_entity.pdbx_description
1 polymer ?
#
loop_
_entity_poly.entity_id
_entity_poly.type
_entity_poly.pdbx_seq_one_letter_code
_entity_poly.pdbx_strand_id
1 'polypeptide(L)'
;DAGQRNAVFQKLEKKLVKEQKNKLETLRQVHFRPQTCRLQSQLVDALVKEKFVQVTTPTIMSKGLLAKMSITDDHPLNSQIFWLEKNKCLRPMLAPHLYYVVKDLLRLWEKPIRIFEIGSCFRKESEGARHSNEFTMLNLCEFGLPSQDREKRLNYLASLIMEVAGIDEYALESETSTVYGSTIDVLAPGDLELGSGAMGPHHLDEAWKISETWVGIGFGIERLLMAKEKTDHLGKFSRSLSYLDGIRLNL
;
A
#
# COMPACT_ATOMS: atom_id res chain seq x y z
N ASP A 1 -17.74 35.86 -23.75
CA ASP A 1 -19.04 36.20 -23.13
C ASP A 1 -19.22 35.38 -21.84
N ALA A 2 -19.56 36.04 -20.73
CA ALA A 2 -19.75 35.39 -19.44
C ALA A 2 -21.05 34.55 -19.37
N GLY A 3 -22.08 34.94 -20.13
CA GLY A 3 -23.36 34.23 -20.19
C GLY A 3 -23.20 32.84 -20.81
N GLN A 4 -22.53 32.76 -21.96
CA GLN A 4 -22.22 31.49 -22.63
C GLN A 4 -21.37 30.55 -21.75
N ARG A 5 -20.36 31.06 -21.04
CA ARG A 5 -19.54 30.27 -20.11
C ARG A 5 -20.40 29.65 -19.00
N ASN A 6 -21.28 30.43 -18.39
CA ASN A 6 -22.16 29.95 -17.31
C ASN A 6 -23.15 28.89 -17.79
N ALA A 7 -23.72 29.04 -18.98
CA ALA A 7 -24.61 28.04 -19.56
C ALA A 7 -23.90 26.70 -19.82
N VAL A 8 -22.66 26.75 -20.33
CA VAL A 8 -21.83 25.55 -20.53
C VAL A 8 -21.50 24.88 -19.19
N PHE A 9 -21.12 25.67 -18.19
CA PHE A 9 -20.84 25.17 -16.84
C PHE A 9 -22.05 24.44 -16.24
N GLN A 10 -23.24 25.05 -16.25
CA GLN A 10 -24.46 24.43 -15.70
C GLN A 10 -24.85 23.14 -16.43
N LYS A 11 -24.64 23.08 -17.74
CA LYS A 11 -24.89 21.86 -18.53
C LYS A 11 -23.92 20.75 -18.14
N LEU A 12 -22.64 21.08 -17.93
CA LEU A 12 -21.61 20.15 -17.51
C LEU A 12 -21.86 19.64 -16.09
N GLU A 13 -22.17 20.53 -15.15
CA GLU A 13 -22.49 20.21 -13.76
C GLU A 13 -23.65 19.21 -13.69
N LYS A 14 -24.79 19.50 -14.34
CA LYS A 14 -25.94 18.59 -14.38
C LYS A 14 -25.60 17.22 -14.95
N LYS A 15 -24.76 17.17 -15.99
CA LYS A 15 -24.29 15.93 -16.59
C LYS A 15 -23.46 15.12 -15.60
N LEU A 16 -22.45 15.75 -14.96
CA LEU A 16 -21.57 15.09 -14.01
C LEU A 16 -22.33 14.60 -12.77
N VAL A 17 -23.26 15.38 -12.23
CA VAL A 17 -24.10 14.96 -11.09
C VAL A 17 -24.92 13.71 -11.45
N LYS A 18 -25.49 13.65 -12.66
CA LYS A 18 -26.23 12.47 -13.12
C LYS A 18 -25.32 11.25 -13.25
N GLU A 19 -24.12 11.41 -13.79
CA GLU A 19 -23.13 10.32 -13.90
C GLU A 19 -22.71 9.79 -12.52
N GLN A 20 -22.44 10.67 -11.55
CA GLN A 20 -22.09 10.27 -10.19
C GLN A 20 -23.24 9.54 -9.47
N LYS A 21 -24.49 10.01 -9.64
CA LYS A 21 -25.67 9.31 -9.11
C LYS A 21 -25.83 7.91 -9.70
N ASN A 22 -25.59 7.75 -11.00
CA ASN A 22 -25.62 6.43 -11.63
C ASN A 22 -24.51 5.51 -11.07
N LYS A 23 -23.30 6.03 -10.83
CA LYS A 23 -22.21 5.24 -10.22
C LYS A 23 -22.57 4.79 -8.80
N LEU A 24 -23.19 5.66 -7.99
CA LEU A 24 -23.69 5.29 -6.65
C LEU A 24 -24.76 4.21 -6.73
N GLU A 25 -25.63 4.28 -7.74
CA GLU A 25 -26.65 3.26 -7.95
C GLU A 25 -26.04 1.92 -8.36
N THR A 26 -25.02 1.92 -9.22
CA THR A 26 -24.25 0.70 -9.55
C THR A 26 -23.58 0.12 -8.31
N LEU A 27 -22.98 0.95 -7.44
CA LEU A 27 -22.45 0.50 -6.16
C LEU A 27 -23.56 -0.16 -5.31
N ARG A 28 -24.74 0.47 -5.22
CA ARG A 28 -25.87 0.01 -4.39
C ARG A 28 -26.55 -1.24 -4.92
N GLN A 29 -26.61 -1.44 -6.23
CA GLN A 29 -27.41 -2.51 -6.85
C GLN A 29 -26.59 -3.66 -7.45
N VAL A 30 -25.33 -3.42 -7.78
CA VAL A 30 -24.49 -4.40 -8.49
C VAL A 30 -23.33 -4.83 -7.62
N HIS A 31 -22.55 -3.89 -7.10
CA HIS A 31 -21.29 -4.23 -6.44
C HIS A 31 -21.43 -4.51 -4.94
N PHE A 32 -22.27 -3.76 -4.23
CA PHE A 32 -22.50 -3.84 -2.77
C PHE A 32 -21.25 -3.70 -1.87
N ARG A 33 -20.08 -3.45 -2.46
CA ARG A 33 -18.79 -3.32 -1.79
C ARG A 33 -17.97 -2.26 -2.51
N PRO A 34 -17.35 -1.29 -1.81
CA PRO A 34 -16.47 -0.30 -2.44
C PRO A 34 -15.29 -0.96 -3.15
N GLN A 35 -14.75 -0.30 -4.17
CA GLN A 35 -13.59 -0.70 -4.97
C GLN A 35 -12.41 -1.10 -4.10
N THR A 36 -12.12 -0.34 -3.04
CA THR A 36 -11.05 -0.67 -2.07
C THR A 36 -11.24 -2.06 -1.48
N CYS A 37 -12.46 -2.43 -1.08
CA CYS A 37 -12.75 -3.77 -0.56
C CYS A 37 -12.68 -4.85 -1.64
N ARG A 38 -13.11 -4.53 -2.87
CA ARG A 38 -13.06 -5.47 -4.00
C ARG A 38 -11.61 -5.79 -4.39
N LEU A 39 -10.78 -4.76 -4.53
CA LEU A 39 -9.35 -4.90 -4.84
C LEU A 39 -8.63 -5.70 -3.75
N GLN A 40 -8.88 -5.40 -2.46
CA GLN A 40 -8.29 -6.19 -1.37
C GLN A 40 -8.67 -7.67 -1.44
N SER A 41 -9.94 -8.00 -1.72
CA SER A 41 -10.36 -9.40 -1.91
C SER A 41 -9.64 -10.06 -3.09
N GLN A 42 -9.50 -9.37 -4.22
CA GLN A 42 -8.81 -9.90 -5.40
C GLN A 42 -7.31 -10.15 -5.13
N LEU A 43 -6.65 -9.23 -4.41
CA LEU A 43 -5.25 -9.36 -4.01
C LEU A 43 -5.04 -10.53 -3.04
N VAL A 44 -5.93 -10.69 -2.05
CA VAL A 44 -5.92 -11.84 -1.13
C VAL A 44 -6.03 -13.15 -1.92
N ASP A 45 -7.01 -13.26 -2.82
CA ASP A 45 -7.22 -14.47 -3.61
C ASP A 45 -6.01 -14.81 -4.48
N ALA A 46 -5.38 -13.81 -5.10
CA ALA A 46 -4.18 -14.00 -5.92
C ALA A 46 -2.97 -14.46 -5.10
N LEU A 47 -2.71 -13.83 -3.95
CA LEU A 47 -1.59 -14.18 -3.08
C LEU A 47 -1.76 -15.55 -2.42
N VAL A 48 -3.00 -15.92 -2.04
CA VAL A 48 -3.30 -17.26 -1.52
C VAL A 48 -3.08 -18.34 -2.59
N LYS A 49 -3.40 -18.06 -3.86
CA LYS A 49 -3.06 -18.97 -4.98
C LYS A 49 -1.55 -19.16 -5.11
N GLU A 50 -0.76 -18.12 -4.89
CA GLU A 50 0.71 -18.15 -4.81
C GLU A 50 1.27 -18.78 -3.50
N LYS A 51 0.40 -19.35 -2.66
CA LYS A 51 0.74 -20.00 -1.39
C LYS A 51 1.29 -19.03 -0.33
N PHE A 52 0.95 -17.74 -0.41
CA PHE A 52 1.19 -16.81 0.69
C PHE A 52 0.15 -17.00 1.79
N VAL A 53 0.60 -16.97 3.04
CA VAL A 53 -0.27 -16.98 4.21
C VAL A 53 -0.61 -15.55 4.60
N GLN A 54 -1.89 -15.22 4.67
CA GLN A 54 -2.32 -13.93 5.18
C GLN A 54 -2.12 -13.89 6.70
N VAL A 55 -1.44 -12.86 7.19
CA VAL A 55 -1.31 -12.56 8.62
C VAL A 55 -2.06 -11.27 8.95
N THR A 56 -2.47 -11.14 10.19
CA THR A 56 -3.14 -9.94 10.70
C THR A 56 -2.44 -9.53 12.00
N THR A 57 -1.83 -8.35 12.01
CA THR A 57 -1.06 -7.87 13.15
C THR A 57 -1.74 -6.66 13.79
N PRO A 58 -1.44 -6.34 15.07
CA PRO A 58 -2.04 -5.17 15.72
C PRO A 58 -1.73 -3.87 14.97
N THR A 59 -2.67 -2.92 15.02
CA THR A 59 -2.46 -1.55 14.53
C THR A 59 -1.55 -0.73 15.45
N ILE A 60 -1.64 -0.98 16.75
CA ILE A 60 -0.81 -0.34 17.77
C ILE A 60 0.51 -1.08 17.87
N MET A 61 1.61 -0.33 17.86
CA MET A 61 2.97 -0.85 17.87
C MET A 61 3.79 -0.21 19.00
N SER A 62 4.72 -0.96 19.59
CA SER A 62 5.63 -0.42 20.59
C SER A 62 6.77 0.41 19.97
N LYS A 63 7.25 1.44 20.69
CA LYS A 63 8.38 2.28 20.26
C LYS A 63 9.64 1.45 19.94
N GLY A 64 9.89 0.37 20.69
CA GLY A 64 11.07 -0.47 20.49
C GLY A 64 11.14 -1.15 19.12
N LEU A 65 9.99 -1.38 18.46
CA LEU A 65 9.97 -1.98 17.13
C LEU A 65 10.40 -0.98 16.04
N LEU A 66 10.19 0.31 16.24
CA LEU A 66 10.71 1.37 15.35
C LEU A 66 12.24 1.48 15.46
N ALA A 67 12.77 1.40 16.68
CA ALA A 67 14.21 1.44 16.90
C ALA A 67 14.93 0.29 16.19
N LYS A 68 14.30 -0.90 16.11
CA LYS A 68 14.80 -2.04 15.32
C LYS A 68 14.75 -1.85 13.81
N MET A 69 14.00 -0.85 13.34
CA MET A 69 14.00 -0.39 11.95
C MET A 69 14.94 0.80 11.73
N SER A 70 15.86 1.06 12.67
CA SER A 70 16.74 2.24 12.66
C SER A 70 16.00 3.59 12.70
N ILE A 71 14.72 3.60 13.08
CA ILE A 71 13.93 4.82 13.26
C ILE A 71 14.07 5.26 14.72
N THR A 72 15.11 6.04 14.98
CA THR A 72 15.39 6.66 16.29
C THR A 72 14.73 8.04 16.41
N ASP A 73 14.92 8.71 17.55
CA ASP A 73 14.28 10.00 17.80
C ASP A 73 14.71 11.09 16.81
N ASP A 74 15.93 11.00 16.27
CA ASP A 74 16.49 11.93 15.29
C ASP A 74 16.13 11.58 13.82
N HIS A 75 15.47 10.44 13.59
CA HIS A 75 15.12 10.01 12.24
C HIS A 75 13.99 10.89 11.65
N PRO A 76 14.06 11.35 10.38
CA PRO A 76 13.04 12.23 9.79
C PRO A 76 11.61 11.68 9.90
N LEU A 77 11.45 10.36 9.73
CA LEU A 77 10.16 9.66 9.86
C LEU A 77 9.54 9.78 11.26
N ASN A 78 10.33 10.02 12.32
CA ASN A 78 9.80 10.11 13.69
C ASN A 78 8.78 11.26 13.84
N SER A 79 9.01 12.37 13.13
CA SER A 79 8.09 13.51 13.08
C SER A 79 6.71 13.14 12.50
N GLN A 80 6.67 12.11 11.65
CA GLN A 80 5.46 11.62 11.00
C GLN A 80 4.68 10.62 11.85
N ILE A 81 5.17 10.22 13.02
CA ILE A 81 4.54 9.15 13.80
C ILE A 81 3.39 9.69 14.66
N PHE A 82 2.25 9.01 14.61
CA PHE A 82 1.14 9.20 15.55
C PHE A 82 1.40 8.43 16.85
N TRP A 83 1.90 9.14 17.87
CA TRP A 83 2.11 8.61 19.21
C TRP A 83 0.79 8.55 20.00
N LEU A 84 0.53 7.41 20.65
CA LEU A 84 -0.64 7.21 21.53
C LEU A 84 -0.27 7.40 23.00
N GLU A 85 0.93 6.92 23.36
CA GLU A 85 1.53 7.01 24.68
C GLU A 85 3.06 7.13 24.51
N LYS A 86 3.81 7.31 25.60
CA LYS A 86 5.28 7.38 25.59
C LYS A 86 5.96 6.22 24.84
N ASN A 87 5.39 5.02 24.92
CA ASN A 87 5.98 3.79 24.38
C ASN A 87 5.13 3.09 23.31
N LYS A 88 4.04 3.72 22.84
CA LYS A 88 3.12 3.14 21.84
C LYS A 88 2.75 4.16 20.77
N CYS A 89 2.62 3.70 19.55
CA CYS A 89 2.22 4.49 18.39
C CYS A 89 1.29 3.70 17.48
N LEU A 90 0.61 4.39 16.57
CA LEU A 90 0.02 3.76 15.40
C LEU A 90 1.12 3.39 14.42
N ARG A 91 1.05 2.19 13.83
CA ARG A 91 2.07 1.69 12.91
C ARG A 91 2.16 2.58 11.64
N PRO A 92 3.35 3.13 11.30
CA PRO A 92 3.54 3.90 10.07
C PRO A 92 3.84 3.01 8.85
N MET A 93 4.04 1.71 9.06
CA MET A 93 4.32 0.69 8.05
C MET A 93 4.05 -0.70 8.65
N LEU A 94 3.90 -1.72 7.79
CA LEU A 94 3.67 -3.12 8.22
C LEU A 94 4.95 -3.88 8.58
N ALA A 95 6.10 -3.45 8.05
CA ALA A 95 7.37 -4.19 8.13
C ALA A 95 7.78 -4.63 9.56
N PRO A 96 7.70 -3.80 10.62
CA PRO A 96 8.13 -4.24 11.95
C PRO A 96 7.37 -5.46 12.49
N HIS A 97 6.06 -5.52 12.27
CA HIS A 97 5.26 -6.66 12.70
C HIS A 97 5.47 -7.88 11.79
N LEU A 98 5.64 -7.68 10.49
CA LEU A 98 5.98 -8.77 9.57
C LEU A 98 7.33 -9.40 9.92
N TYR A 99 8.36 -8.59 10.20
CA TYR A 99 9.64 -9.08 10.71
C TYR A 99 9.47 -9.89 12.01
N TYR A 100 8.65 -9.40 12.94
CA TYR A 100 8.38 -10.08 14.20
C TYR A 100 7.75 -11.46 13.98
N VAL A 101 6.74 -11.55 13.10
CA VAL A 101 6.05 -12.81 12.78
C VAL A 101 7.00 -13.77 12.05
N VAL A 102 7.70 -13.31 11.00
CA VAL A 102 8.60 -14.16 10.21
C VAL A 102 9.70 -14.77 11.07
N LYS A 103 10.29 -13.99 11.99
CA LYS A 103 11.31 -14.50 12.91
C LYS A 103 10.86 -15.76 13.66
N ASP A 104 9.60 -15.82 14.05
CA ASP A 104 9.05 -16.98 14.73
C ASP A 104 8.73 -18.11 13.74
N LEU A 105 8.15 -17.79 12.58
CA LEU A 105 7.86 -18.76 11.53
C LEU A 105 9.12 -19.45 10.98
N LEU A 106 10.25 -18.74 10.89
CA LEU A 106 11.56 -19.29 10.48
C LEU A 106 12.02 -20.46 11.36
N ARG A 107 11.52 -20.56 12.58
CA ARG A 107 11.82 -21.66 13.52
C ARG A 107 10.81 -22.81 13.45
N LEU A 108 9.64 -22.57 12.85
CA LEU A 108 8.48 -23.45 12.93
C LEU A 108 8.15 -24.11 11.59
N TRP A 109 8.41 -23.43 10.48
CA TRP A 109 8.00 -23.86 9.14
C TRP A 109 9.21 -24.19 8.26
N GLU A 110 8.98 -25.08 7.31
CA GLU A 110 9.91 -25.30 6.21
C GLU A 110 9.91 -24.08 5.27
N LYS A 111 11.08 -23.80 4.69
CA LYS A 111 11.27 -22.73 3.71
C LYS A 111 10.77 -23.21 2.33
N PRO A 112 10.27 -22.31 1.46
CA PRO A 112 10.18 -20.86 1.66
C PRO A 112 9.00 -20.44 2.55
N ILE A 113 9.20 -19.39 3.34
CA ILE A 113 8.14 -18.80 4.17
C ILE A 113 7.55 -17.61 3.44
N ARG A 114 6.25 -17.67 3.14
CA ARG A 114 5.52 -16.67 2.37
C ARG A 114 4.39 -16.10 3.21
N ILE A 115 4.48 -14.81 3.56
CA ILE A 115 3.40 -14.13 4.29
C ILE A 115 3.07 -12.79 3.66
N PHE A 116 1.84 -12.33 3.91
CA PHE A 116 1.43 -10.98 3.56
C PHE A 116 0.43 -10.42 4.55
N GLU A 117 0.35 -9.10 4.64
CA GLU A 117 -0.68 -8.38 5.39
C GLU A 117 -1.24 -7.25 4.54
N ILE A 118 -2.56 -7.06 4.63
CA ILE A 118 -3.25 -5.86 4.17
C ILE A 118 -3.81 -5.15 5.41
N GLY A 119 -3.45 -3.88 5.62
CA GLY A 119 -3.99 -3.14 6.75
C GLY A 119 -3.64 -1.66 6.79
N SER A 120 -4.35 -0.92 7.66
CA SER A 120 -4.14 0.52 7.83
C SER A 120 -2.77 0.82 8.43
N CYS A 121 -2.12 1.85 7.89
CA CYS A 121 -0.93 2.51 8.38
C CYS A 121 -1.20 4.01 8.50
N PHE A 122 -0.42 4.67 9.36
CA PHE A 122 -0.67 6.05 9.76
C PHE A 122 0.61 6.87 9.74
N ARG A 123 0.61 8.00 9.03
CA ARG A 123 1.71 8.97 9.01
C ARG A 123 1.14 10.37 9.00
N LYS A 124 1.71 11.27 9.80
CA LYS A 124 1.40 12.70 9.74
C LYS A 124 2.03 13.24 8.47
N GLU A 125 1.21 13.39 7.44
CA GLU A 125 1.61 14.03 6.21
C GLU A 125 0.71 15.25 5.98
N SER A 126 1.24 16.27 5.30
CA SER A 126 0.38 17.34 4.81
C SER A 126 -0.65 16.73 3.85
N GLU A 127 -1.93 16.72 4.25
CA GLU A 127 -3.01 16.23 3.41
C GLU A 127 -2.95 16.92 2.05
N GLY A 128 -2.77 16.11 1.01
CA GLY A 128 -2.53 16.59 -0.35
C GLY A 128 -3.08 15.60 -1.36
N ALA A 129 -2.99 15.94 -2.64
CA ALA A 129 -3.57 15.14 -3.71
C ALA A 129 -3.07 13.67 -3.73
N ARG A 130 -1.86 13.42 -3.19
CA ARG A 130 -1.16 12.11 -3.19
C ARG A 130 -0.90 11.51 -1.80
N HIS A 131 -1.34 12.18 -0.72
CA HIS A 131 -0.98 11.86 0.66
C HIS A 131 -2.22 11.84 1.57
N SER A 132 -2.29 10.87 2.48
CA SER A 132 -3.37 10.70 3.46
C SER A 132 -2.79 10.30 4.81
N ASN A 133 -3.38 10.79 5.90
CA ASN A 133 -2.94 10.46 7.26
C ASN A 133 -3.20 8.98 7.62
N GLU A 134 -4.26 8.40 7.06
CA GLU A 134 -4.55 6.97 7.09
C GLU A 134 -4.52 6.43 5.66
N PHE A 135 -3.79 5.35 5.44
CA PHE A 135 -3.69 4.67 4.15
C PHE A 135 -3.59 3.16 4.37
N THR A 136 -3.98 2.38 3.37
CA THR A 136 -3.97 0.92 3.43
C THR A 136 -2.76 0.38 2.69
N MET A 137 -1.88 -0.31 3.42
CA MET A 137 -0.74 -0.99 2.83
C MET A 137 -1.07 -2.46 2.57
N LEU A 138 -0.60 -2.98 1.44
CA LEU A 138 -0.33 -4.39 1.23
C LEU A 138 1.18 -4.57 1.34
N ASN A 139 1.66 -5.41 2.24
CA ASN A 139 3.05 -5.86 2.25
C ASN A 139 3.08 -7.37 2.15
N LEU A 140 3.89 -7.90 1.24
CA LEU A 140 4.17 -9.33 1.13
C LEU A 140 5.68 -9.57 1.19
N CYS A 141 6.07 -10.71 1.77
CA CYS A 141 7.46 -11.10 1.88
C CYS A 141 7.63 -12.62 1.77
N GLU A 142 8.74 -13.02 1.17
CA GLU A 142 9.12 -14.41 0.97
C GLU A 142 10.57 -14.63 1.41
N PHE A 143 10.78 -15.54 2.37
CA PHE A 143 12.08 -15.85 2.99
C PHE A 143 12.56 -17.24 2.62
N GLY A 144 13.88 -17.40 2.50
CA GLY A 144 14.53 -18.69 2.22
C GLY A 144 14.65 -19.02 0.74
N LEU A 145 14.69 -18.01 -0.14
CA LEU A 145 14.89 -18.17 -1.58
C LEU A 145 16.38 -18.14 -1.96
N PRO A 146 16.84 -18.83 -3.01
CA PRO A 146 18.22 -18.66 -3.49
C PRO A 146 18.53 -17.20 -3.85
N SER A 147 19.72 -16.71 -3.49
CA SER A 147 20.10 -15.30 -3.66
C SER A 147 19.97 -14.80 -5.10
N GLN A 148 20.24 -15.67 -6.07
CA GLN A 148 20.17 -15.37 -7.51
C GLN A 148 18.74 -15.21 -8.05
N ASP A 149 17.74 -15.73 -7.33
CA ASP A 149 16.34 -15.72 -7.78
C ASP A 149 15.54 -14.54 -7.22
N ARG A 150 16.12 -13.77 -6.28
CA ARG A 150 15.43 -12.68 -5.56
C ARG A 150 14.87 -11.61 -6.48
N GLU A 151 15.67 -11.09 -7.40
CA GLU A 151 15.24 -10.03 -8.30
C GLU A 151 14.13 -10.50 -9.24
N LYS A 152 14.32 -11.68 -9.86
CA LYS A 152 13.29 -12.32 -10.70
C LYS A 152 11.99 -12.54 -9.93
N ARG A 153 12.06 -12.98 -8.68
CA ARG A 153 10.89 -13.20 -7.84
C ARG A 153 10.21 -11.88 -7.47
N LEU A 154 10.97 -10.84 -7.13
CA LEU A 154 10.45 -9.52 -6.83
C LEU A 154 9.70 -8.92 -8.03
N ASN A 155 10.28 -9.01 -9.23
CA ASN A 155 9.66 -8.55 -10.47
C ASN A 155 8.38 -9.34 -10.81
N TYR A 156 8.37 -10.65 -10.58
CA TYR A 156 7.18 -11.48 -10.73
C TYR A 156 6.07 -11.04 -9.77
N LEU A 157 6.40 -10.84 -8.49
CA LEU A 157 5.42 -10.41 -7.48
C LEU A 157 4.87 -9.01 -7.81
N ALA A 158 5.71 -8.08 -8.26
CA ALA A 158 5.25 -6.78 -8.72
C ALA A 158 4.25 -6.90 -9.87
N SER A 159 4.59 -7.72 -10.88
CA SER A 159 3.74 -7.94 -12.05
C SER A 159 2.40 -8.57 -11.69
N LEU A 160 2.39 -9.56 -10.77
CA LEU A 160 1.17 -10.16 -10.26
C LEU A 160 0.23 -9.13 -9.62
N ILE A 161 0.78 -8.22 -8.79
CA ILE A 161 -0.03 -7.19 -8.14
C ILE A 161 -0.59 -6.19 -9.16
N MET A 162 0.21 -5.80 -10.17
CA MET A 162 -0.25 -4.91 -11.24
C MET A 162 -1.36 -5.55 -12.08
N GLU A 163 -1.22 -6.83 -12.45
CA GLU A 163 -2.24 -7.58 -13.19
C GLU A 163 -3.57 -7.63 -12.40
N VAL A 164 -3.50 -7.98 -11.11
CA VAL A 164 -4.69 -8.05 -10.25
C VAL A 164 -5.33 -6.68 -10.04
N ALA A 165 -4.52 -5.63 -9.94
CA ALA A 165 -5.01 -4.25 -9.86
C ALA A 165 -5.63 -3.77 -11.18
N GLY A 166 -5.29 -4.41 -12.30
CA GLY A 166 -5.69 -3.99 -13.65
C GLY A 166 -4.93 -2.74 -14.11
N ILE A 167 -3.61 -2.72 -13.87
CA ILE A 167 -2.69 -1.65 -14.26
C ILE A 167 -1.71 -2.22 -15.28
N ASP A 168 -1.91 -1.91 -16.56
CA ASP A 168 -1.08 -2.43 -17.65
C ASP A 168 0.17 -1.56 -17.89
N GLU A 169 0.08 -0.26 -17.61
CA GLU A 169 1.14 0.72 -17.84
C GLU A 169 1.89 0.99 -16.52
N TYR A 170 3.06 0.38 -16.35
CA TYR A 170 3.97 0.63 -15.25
C TYR A 170 5.42 0.36 -15.64
N ALA A 171 6.36 0.93 -14.88
CA ALA A 171 7.79 0.66 -14.97
C ALA A 171 8.31 0.10 -13.64
N LEU A 172 9.39 -0.67 -13.73
CA LEU A 172 10.18 -1.11 -12.59
C LEU A 172 11.51 -0.36 -12.65
N GLU A 173 11.80 0.44 -11.64
CA GLU A 173 13.03 1.24 -11.56
C GLU A 173 13.82 0.88 -10.32
N SER A 174 15.14 0.88 -10.43
CA SER A 174 16.01 0.66 -9.27
C SER A 174 16.36 1.98 -8.61
N GLU A 175 16.08 2.12 -7.32
CA GLU A 175 16.36 3.34 -6.54
C GLU A 175 17.15 3.03 -5.25
N THR A 176 17.60 4.08 -4.55
CA THR A 176 18.26 3.98 -3.25
C THR A 176 17.35 4.52 -2.15
N SER A 177 16.79 3.62 -1.35
CA SER A 177 16.00 3.91 -0.15
C SER A 177 16.89 4.20 1.07
N THR A 178 16.52 5.22 1.85
CA THR A 178 17.15 5.53 3.14
C THR A 178 16.90 4.47 4.21
N VAL A 179 15.82 3.71 4.08
CA VAL A 179 15.45 2.64 5.03
C VAL A 179 15.94 1.27 4.58
N TYR A 180 15.87 0.98 3.27
CA TYR A 180 16.09 -0.37 2.74
C TYR A 180 17.30 -0.53 1.78
N GLY A 181 18.08 0.52 1.52
CA GLY A 181 19.20 0.44 0.58
C GLY A 181 18.70 0.34 -0.88
N SER A 182 19.21 -0.61 -1.67
CA SER A 182 18.75 -0.77 -3.06
C SER A 182 17.33 -1.33 -3.12
N THR A 183 16.42 -0.57 -3.73
CA THR A 183 15.00 -0.91 -3.91
C THR A 183 14.64 -1.07 -5.38
N ILE A 184 13.56 -1.82 -5.64
CA ILE A 184 12.87 -1.83 -6.93
C ILE A 184 11.52 -1.16 -6.73
N ASP A 185 11.34 0.00 -7.34
CA ASP A 185 10.13 0.80 -7.24
C ASP A 185 9.22 0.54 -8.45
N VAL A 186 7.91 0.48 -8.18
CA VAL A 186 6.88 0.24 -9.17
C VAL A 186 6.19 1.56 -9.47
N LEU A 187 6.43 2.10 -10.66
CA LEU A 187 5.99 3.44 -11.04
C LEU A 187 4.88 3.39 -12.09
N ALA A 188 3.78 4.09 -11.86
CA ALA A 188 2.78 4.41 -12.89
C ALA A 188 3.18 5.69 -13.65
N PRO A 189 2.59 5.95 -14.84
CA PRO A 189 2.83 7.16 -15.61
C PRO A 189 2.72 8.45 -14.78
N GLY A 190 3.65 9.38 -14.99
CA GLY A 190 3.75 10.61 -14.21
C GLY A 190 4.45 10.43 -12.86
N ASP A 191 5.37 9.46 -12.79
CA ASP A 191 6.26 9.14 -11.66
C ASP A 191 5.49 8.90 -10.35
N LEU A 192 4.34 8.23 -10.46
CA LEU A 192 3.55 7.85 -9.30
C LEU A 192 4.03 6.50 -8.77
N GLU A 193 4.75 6.52 -7.65
CA GLU A 193 5.17 5.32 -6.95
C GLU A 193 3.94 4.57 -6.37
N LEU A 194 3.71 3.36 -6.89
CA LEU A 194 2.64 2.45 -6.46
C LEU A 194 3.10 1.50 -5.35
N GLY A 195 4.38 1.14 -5.37
CA GLY A 195 4.98 0.27 -4.40
C GLY A 195 6.50 0.27 -4.47
N SER A 196 7.11 -0.23 -3.41
CA SER A 196 8.56 -0.29 -3.25
C SER A 196 8.96 -1.66 -2.72
N GLY A 197 9.92 -2.28 -3.40
CA GLY A 197 10.43 -3.60 -3.12
C GLY A 197 11.88 -3.57 -2.64
N ALA A 198 12.23 -4.47 -1.72
CA ALA A 198 13.58 -4.65 -1.22
C ALA A 198 13.95 -6.13 -1.16
N MET A 199 15.24 -6.40 -1.14
CA MET A 199 15.79 -7.76 -1.08
C MET A 199 16.81 -7.87 0.04
N GLY A 200 16.66 -8.87 0.90
CA GLY A 200 17.64 -9.20 1.91
C GLY A 200 18.61 -10.29 1.46
N PRO A 201 19.80 -10.40 2.06
CA PRO A 201 20.11 -9.87 3.40
C PRO A 201 20.24 -8.35 3.45
N HIS A 202 19.68 -7.76 4.49
CA HIS A 202 19.62 -6.32 4.72
C HIS A 202 20.17 -5.98 6.11
N HIS A 203 20.74 -4.78 6.30
CA HIS A 203 21.36 -4.39 7.57
C HIS A 203 20.41 -4.43 8.78
N LEU A 204 19.10 -4.27 8.53
CA LEU A 204 18.07 -4.37 9.57
C LEU A 204 17.87 -5.80 10.08
N ASP A 205 18.19 -6.81 9.28
CA ASP A 205 17.87 -8.22 9.58
C ASP A 205 18.52 -8.71 10.88
N GLU A 206 19.70 -8.18 11.21
CA GLU A 206 20.45 -8.51 12.42
C GLU A 206 19.64 -8.21 13.69
N ALA A 207 18.97 -7.06 13.76
CA ALA A 207 18.14 -6.66 14.90
C ALA A 207 16.93 -7.60 15.11
N TRP A 208 16.56 -8.35 14.07
CA TRP A 208 15.49 -9.33 14.05
C TRP A 208 16.00 -10.78 14.15
N LYS A 209 17.32 -11.00 14.14
CA LYS A 209 17.97 -12.32 14.11
C LYS A 209 17.57 -13.14 12.89
N ILE A 210 17.42 -12.48 11.74
CA ILE A 210 17.18 -13.13 10.46
C ILE A 210 18.49 -13.21 9.70
N SER A 211 18.78 -14.37 9.12
CA SER A 211 20.00 -14.62 8.33
C SER A 211 19.68 -15.11 6.91
N GLU A 212 18.41 -15.41 6.68
CA GLU A 212 17.87 -15.87 5.42
C GLU A 212 17.82 -14.75 4.39
N THR A 213 18.04 -15.14 3.15
CA THR A 213 17.68 -14.37 1.96
C THR A 213 16.17 -14.16 1.90
N TRP A 214 15.75 -12.99 1.43
CA TRP A 214 14.33 -12.68 1.29
C TRP A 214 14.06 -11.65 0.21
N VAL A 215 12.80 -11.61 -0.23
CA VAL A 215 12.24 -10.53 -1.04
C VAL A 215 11.00 -9.99 -0.33
N GLY A 216 10.78 -8.69 -0.42
CA GLY A 216 9.60 -8.06 0.15
C GLY A 216 9.18 -6.87 -0.67
N ILE A 217 7.88 -6.66 -0.84
CA ILE A 217 7.34 -5.53 -1.59
C ILE A 217 6.07 -5.01 -0.92
N GLY A 218 5.98 -3.68 -0.84
CA GLY A 218 4.85 -2.97 -0.26
C GLY A 218 4.12 -2.15 -1.32
N PHE A 219 2.79 -2.12 -1.27
CA PHE A 219 1.93 -1.34 -2.16
C PHE A 219 0.91 -0.53 -1.37
N GLY A 220 0.65 0.71 -1.80
CA GLY A 220 -0.47 1.50 -1.30
C GLY A 220 -1.76 1.19 -2.06
N ILE A 221 -2.76 0.60 -1.42
CA ILE A 221 -4.01 0.18 -2.09
C ILE A 221 -4.74 1.38 -2.71
N GLU A 222 -4.78 2.52 -2.02
CA GLU A 222 -5.38 3.74 -2.54
C GLU A 222 -4.63 4.26 -3.78
N ARG A 223 -3.30 4.10 -3.83
CA ARG A 223 -2.49 4.49 -5.00
C ARG A 223 -2.71 3.56 -6.19
N LEU A 224 -2.88 2.26 -5.95
CA LEU A 224 -3.27 1.30 -7.01
C LEU A 224 -4.60 1.70 -7.66
N LEU A 225 -5.61 2.02 -6.85
CA LEU A 225 -6.91 2.50 -7.37
C LEU A 225 -6.77 3.84 -8.08
N MET A 226 -5.96 4.75 -7.55
CA MET A 226 -5.69 6.05 -8.17
C MET A 226 -5.10 5.90 -9.57
N ALA A 227 -4.13 4.99 -9.75
CA ALA A 227 -3.54 4.68 -11.05
C ALA A 227 -4.54 3.99 -11.99
N LYS A 228 -5.26 2.97 -11.51
CA LYS A 228 -6.30 2.26 -12.27
C LYS A 228 -7.37 3.20 -12.84
N GLU A 229 -7.87 4.11 -12.00
CA GLU A 229 -8.92 5.07 -12.35
C GLU A 229 -8.37 6.34 -13.03
N LYS A 230 -7.06 6.41 -13.29
CA LYS A 230 -6.36 7.51 -13.97
C LYS A 230 -6.73 8.89 -13.39
N THR A 231 -6.72 9.00 -12.06
CA THR A 231 -6.99 10.26 -11.34
C THR A 231 -5.78 10.66 -10.51
N ASP A 232 -5.69 11.95 -10.18
CA ASP A 232 -4.63 12.58 -9.40
C ASP A 232 -5.01 12.81 -7.92
N HIS A 233 -6.12 12.23 -7.45
CA HIS A 233 -6.68 12.52 -6.13
C HIS A 233 -6.90 11.27 -5.30
N LEU A 234 -5.94 10.97 -4.42
CA LEU A 234 -5.92 9.81 -3.53
C LEU A 234 -7.15 9.77 -2.61
N GLY A 235 -7.59 10.94 -2.12
CA GLY A 235 -8.69 11.07 -1.17
C GLY A 235 -10.04 10.52 -1.66
N LYS A 236 -10.19 10.27 -2.97
CA LYS A 236 -11.34 9.57 -3.56
C LYS A 236 -11.42 8.10 -3.16
N PHE A 237 -10.28 7.47 -2.87
CA PHE A 237 -10.17 6.03 -2.56
C PHE A 237 -9.76 5.75 -1.12
N SER A 238 -9.28 6.78 -0.40
CA SER A 238 -9.07 6.73 1.04
C SER A 238 -10.39 6.51 1.79
N ARG A 239 -10.29 6.02 3.03
CA ARG A 239 -11.43 5.97 3.95
C ARG A 239 -11.93 7.40 4.16
N SER A 240 -13.17 7.66 3.78
CA SER A 240 -13.71 9.02 3.70
C SER A 240 -15.18 9.06 4.08
N LEU A 241 -15.58 10.17 4.71
CA LEU A 241 -16.99 10.55 4.89
C LEU A 241 -17.49 11.44 3.75
N SER A 242 -16.58 11.98 2.93
CA SER A 242 -16.92 12.86 1.80
C SER A 242 -16.98 12.12 0.47
N TYR A 243 -16.26 11.00 0.37
CA TYR A 243 -16.20 10.15 -0.82
C TYR A 243 -16.62 8.72 -0.49
N LEU A 244 -17.33 8.08 -1.41
CA LEU A 244 -17.68 6.66 -1.38
C LEU A 244 -17.42 6.07 -2.76
N ASP A 245 -16.58 5.04 -2.84
CA ASP A 245 -16.26 4.36 -4.09
C ASP A 245 -15.76 5.31 -5.21
N GLY A 246 -14.96 6.32 -4.85
CA GLY A 246 -14.48 7.35 -5.76
C GLY A 246 -15.45 8.52 -6.02
N ILE A 247 -16.65 8.47 -5.46
CA ILE A 247 -17.75 9.40 -5.75
C ILE A 247 -17.92 10.37 -4.58
N ARG A 248 -17.93 11.69 -4.86
CA ARG A 248 -18.23 12.70 -3.85
C ARG A 248 -19.70 12.58 -3.44
N LEU A 249 -19.98 12.59 -2.14
CA LEU A 249 -21.36 12.45 -1.64
C LEU A 249 -22.15 13.78 -1.65
N ASN A 250 -21.45 14.90 -1.59
CA ASN A 250 -22.06 16.21 -1.81
C ASN A 250 -22.15 16.47 -3.33
N LEU A 251 -23.30 16.13 -3.91
CA LEU A 251 -23.63 16.18 -5.35
C LEU A 251 -24.67 17.25 -5.68
#